data_AF-A0A1S3TG62-F1
#
_entry.id   AF-A0A1S3TG62-F1
#
_cell.length_a   1.000
_cell.length_b   1.000
_cell.length_c   1.000
_cell.angle_alpha   90.00
_cell.angle_beta   90.00
_cell.angle_gamma   90.00
#
_symmetry.space_group_name_H-M   'P 1'
#
loop_
_entity.id
_entity.type
_entity.pdbx_description
1 polymer ?
#
loop_
_entity_poly.entity_id
_entity_poly.type
_entity_poly.pdbx_seq_one_letter_code
_entity_poly.pdbx_strand_id
1 'polypeptide(L)'
;MDTVHANPAASSPQTHIVQIASADLLPHPSRHILQDRREYLQKCVPLYKLALRGDWNEAKRMIDEDTSLLNAAITKEWGTLLHVVAGTNHVHFVNQLLKLLNPLDLELRNFNGNTAFCYAAASGNMEIAATMIKKNEGLPKIRGGAEATPLYMAVLQGKGEMARHLYPLSTNILQQDDFTMLFFLCIKTELYDIALQILQKHSRLALERDENNDTGLHLLARKTCGFSVRGQWYLPNQILNSSMKATPFVQLVECLWRMLFDQDYDETELRTFISHPSQITFDAAQVGNFEFLDTLMRSYPDLLWEVDQKNRTIIHIAVLHRHSTIYSLIYGLGSIKDFIATFEDDEGNNILHYAATLSPPDKLSSISGAALQMTHELLWFQEVKKIMLLLNIEKKNGEGKTPSEIFAEKHKELLTKAESWTKSTAINCMLVSALITTGVFTATFMVPGGNNKKTANPNHLQEQAFLVFSLSVACALISASASILMFLSILVSSYAEDECFKSLPYKLLFGMVTQIISITTMMISFSAAFYITFSHGLTRVPFSIFVLSFLPIPLFKPLWSDIIYSSYLCMSLFWPRTT
;
A
#
# COMPACT_ATOMS: atom_id res chain seq x y z
N MET A 1 -4.94 -6.50 40.77
CA MET A 1 -4.76 -7.60 41.74
C MET A 1 -5.02 -8.91 41.01
N ASP A 2 -4.29 -9.21 39.95
CA ASP A 2 -2.87 -9.63 39.91
C ASP A 2 -2.65 -10.98 40.58
N THR A 3 -2.69 -12.06 39.79
CA THR A 3 -1.77 -13.19 39.96
C THR A 3 -1.39 -13.73 38.57
N VAL A 4 -0.08 -13.87 38.41
CA VAL A 4 0.67 -14.05 37.17
C VAL A 4 0.83 -15.53 36.86
N HIS A 5 0.58 -15.91 35.60
CA HIS A 5 0.86 -17.23 35.07
C HIS A 5 2.37 -17.46 34.87
N ALA A 6 2.79 -18.66 35.24
CA ALA A 6 4.17 -19.13 35.29
C ALA A 6 4.80 -19.38 33.90
N ASN A 7 6.08 -19.04 33.79
CA ASN A 7 7.02 -19.36 32.71
C ASN A 7 7.20 -20.87 32.51
N PRO A 8 7.40 -21.37 31.27
CA PRO A 8 8.02 -22.65 31.02
C PRO A 8 9.56 -22.54 31.07
N ALA A 9 10.10 -23.15 32.12
CA ALA A 9 11.39 -23.84 32.28
C ALA A 9 12.52 -23.63 31.25
N ALA A 10 13.59 -23.01 31.75
CA ALA A 10 14.97 -23.50 31.82
C ALA A 10 15.44 -24.53 30.77
N SER A 11 16.29 -24.06 29.85
CA SER A 11 17.16 -24.91 29.03
C SER A 11 18.10 -25.76 29.91
N SER A 12 18.14 -27.06 29.62
CA SER A 12 19.01 -28.00 30.31
C SER A 12 20.50 -27.73 30.03
N PRO A 13 21.43 -28.05 30.96
CA PRO A 13 22.86 -27.95 30.72
C PRO A 13 23.36 -28.87 29.59
N GLN A 14 22.61 -29.93 29.25
CA GLN A 14 22.98 -30.90 28.21
C GLN A 14 22.81 -30.34 26.79
N THR A 15 21.82 -29.47 26.54
CA THR A 15 21.64 -28.78 25.24
C THR A 15 22.79 -27.82 24.92
N HIS A 16 23.37 -27.17 25.93
CA HIS A 16 24.56 -26.33 25.75
C HIS A 16 25.83 -27.14 25.44
N ILE A 17 26.00 -28.32 26.05
CA ILE A 17 27.17 -29.17 25.83
C ILE A 17 27.15 -29.81 24.43
N VAL A 18 25.96 -30.14 23.90
CA VAL A 18 25.81 -30.68 22.54
C VAL A 18 26.05 -29.61 21.45
N GLN A 19 25.66 -28.35 21.68
CA GLN A 19 25.98 -27.24 20.76
C GLN A 19 27.46 -26.85 20.77
N ILE A 20 28.15 -26.97 21.91
CA ILE A 20 29.58 -26.68 22.00
C ILE A 20 30.39 -27.75 21.25
N ALA A 21 29.97 -29.02 21.30
CA ALA A 21 30.68 -30.12 20.63
C ALA A 21 30.55 -30.11 19.09
N SER A 22 29.51 -29.49 18.51
CA SER A 22 29.36 -29.35 17.06
C SER A 22 29.99 -28.09 16.47
N ALA A 23 30.27 -27.07 17.30
CA ALA A 23 30.89 -25.82 16.87
C ALA A 23 32.40 -25.96 16.56
N ASP A 24 33.09 -26.96 17.12
CA ASP A 24 34.55 -27.12 16.96
C ASP A 24 34.98 -27.69 15.58
N LEU A 25 34.05 -28.01 14.69
CA LEU A 25 34.32 -28.57 13.35
C LEU A 25 34.23 -27.54 12.21
N LEU A 26 33.72 -26.33 12.45
CA LEU A 26 33.47 -25.32 11.41
C LEU A 26 34.50 -24.17 11.46
N PRO A 27 34.83 -23.54 10.31
CA PRO A 27 35.82 -22.47 10.26
C PRO A 27 35.34 -21.23 11.03
N HIS A 28 36.05 -20.88 12.10
CA HIS A 28 35.72 -19.76 12.99
C HIS A 28 36.86 -18.73 13.06
N PRO A 29 36.53 -17.43 13.23
CA PRO A 29 37.53 -16.38 13.31
C PRO A 29 38.31 -16.44 14.61
N SER A 30 39.52 -15.86 14.59
CA SER A 30 40.42 -15.85 15.75
C SER A 30 39.82 -15.04 16.90
N ARG A 31 39.78 -15.63 18.11
CA ARG A 31 39.15 -15.03 19.29
C ARG A 31 40.13 -14.38 20.27
N HIS A 32 41.41 -14.33 19.92
CA HIS A 32 42.48 -13.88 20.83
C HIS A 32 42.21 -12.47 21.41
N ILE A 33 41.74 -11.53 20.59
CA ILE A 33 41.44 -10.15 21.00
C ILE A 33 40.22 -10.06 21.94
N LEU A 34 39.31 -11.03 21.89
CA LEU A 34 38.13 -11.05 22.76
C LEU A 34 38.46 -11.47 24.20
N GLN A 35 39.63 -12.07 24.44
CA GLN A 35 40.06 -12.52 25.77
C GLN A 35 40.51 -11.35 26.64
N ASP A 36 41.05 -10.28 26.04
CA ASP A 36 41.40 -9.04 26.75
C ASP A 36 40.36 -7.93 26.50
N ARG A 37 39.60 -7.60 27.56
CA ARG A 37 38.60 -6.54 27.53
C ARG A 37 39.18 -5.17 27.15
N ARG A 38 40.41 -4.87 27.56
CA ARG A 38 41.06 -3.58 27.29
C ARG A 38 41.44 -3.48 25.82
N GLU A 39 41.98 -4.56 25.25
CA GLU A 39 42.34 -4.65 23.84
C GLU A 39 41.10 -4.56 22.92
N TYR A 40 40.02 -5.28 23.27
CA TYR A 40 38.74 -5.17 22.57
C TYR A 40 38.19 -3.74 22.51
N LEU A 41 38.23 -3.01 23.64
CA LEU A 41 37.72 -1.63 23.70
C LEU A 41 38.60 -0.64 22.92
N GLN A 42 39.90 -0.89 22.83
CA GLN A 42 40.85 -0.01 22.13
C GLN A 42 40.92 -0.28 20.62
N LYS A 43 40.85 -1.54 20.19
CA LYS A 43 41.03 -1.92 18.77
C LYS A 43 39.71 -2.23 18.08
N CYS A 44 38.90 -3.15 18.63
CA CYS A 44 37.71 -3.65 17.95
C CYS A 44 36.57 -2.62 17.90
N VAL A 45 36.32 -1.88 18.99
CA VAL A 45 35.22 -0.91 19.04
C VAL A 45 35.40 0.26 18.06
N PRO A 46 36.58 0.91 17.96
CA PRO A 46 36.79 1.94 16.95
C PRO A 46 36.70 1.39 15.53
N LEU A 47 37.33 0.24 15.26
CA LEU A 47 37.29 -0.40 13.94
C LEU A 47 35.86 -0.72 13.51
N TYR A 48 35.03 -1.23 14.42
CA TYR A 48 33.61 -1.47 14.19
C TYR A 48 32.85 -0.18 13.83
N LYS A 49 33.11 0.94 14.52
CA LYS A 49 32.48 2.23 14.21
C LYS A 49 32.90 2.77 12.84
N LEU A 50 34.16 2.59 12.45
CA LEU A 50 34.67 2.99 11.14
C LEU A 50 34.03 2.15 10.02
N ALA A 51 33.89 0.83 10.25
CA ALA A 51 33.20 -0.09 9.35
C ALA A 51 31.75 0.34 9.08
N LEU A 52 31.01 0.73 10.13
CA LEU A 52 29.64 1.23 9.97
C LEU A 52 29.55 2.57 9.22
N ARG A 53 30.57 3.44 9.35
CA ARG A 53 30.65 4.73 8.65
C ARG A 53 31.18 4.63 7.22
N GLY A 54 31.83 3.52 6.86
CA GLY A 54 32.46 3.33 5.56
C GLY A 54 33.81 4.03 5.42
N ASP A 55 34.46 4.40 6.52
CA ASP A 55 35.75 5.09 6.50
C ASP A 55 36.91 4.10 6.32
N TRP A 56 37.17 3.76 5.05
CA TRP A 56 38.22 2.80 4.69
C TRP A 56 39.62 3.29 5.04
N ASN A 57 39.90 4.59 4.91
CA ASN A 57 41.26 5.10 5.05
C ASN A 57 41.75 4.95 6.50
N GLU A 58 40.91 5.34 7.45
CA GLU A 58 41.23 5.21 8.87
C GLU A 58 41.20 3.75 9.33
N ALA A 59 40.25 2.95 8.84
CA ALA A 59 40.21 1.52 9.12
C ALA A 59 41.46 0.81 8.58
N LYS A 60 41.94 1.17 7.39
CA LYS A 60 43.15 0.61 6.79
C LYS A 60 44.38 0.93 7.64
N ARG A 61 44.49 2.16 8.18
CA ARG A 61 45.59 2.52 9.08
C ARG A 61 45.66 1.59 10.29
N MET A 62 44.52 1.32 10.93
CA MET A 62 44.44 0.38 12.05
C MET A 62 44.79 -1.06 11.65
N ILE A 63 44.43 -1.50 10.44
CA ILE A 63 44.75 -2.84 9.91
C ILE A 63 46.24 -2.96 9.56
N ASP A 64 46.84 -1.92 9.00
CA ASP A 64 48.28 -1.88 8.67
C ASP A 64 49.14 -1.90 9.96
N GLU A 65 48.62 -1.34 11.07
CA GLU A 65 49.24 -1.42 12.40
C GLU A 65 49.11 -2.82 13.04
N ASP A 66 47.99 -3.51 12.80
CA ASP A 66 47.72 -4.85 13.34
C ASP A 66 46.95 -5.72 12.34
N THR A 67 47.69 -6.50 11.55
CA THR A 67 47.13 -7.36 10.50
C THR A 67 46.27 -8.50 11.06
N SER A 68 46.36 -8.82 12.36
CA SER A 68 45.52 -9.85 12.98
C SER A 68 44.04 -9.48 12.97
N LEU A 69 43.71 -8.19 12.83
CA LEU A 69 42.34 -7.67 12.77
C LEU A 69 41.56 -8.10 11.52
N LEU A 70 42.24 -8.58 10.47
CA LEU A 70 41.61 -9.01 9.21
C LEU A 70 40.68 -10.22 9.40
N ASN A 71 41.11 -11.21 10.19
CA ASN A 71 40.40 -12.47 10.42
C ASN A 71 40.03 -12.70 11.89
N ALA A 72 40.31 -11.73 12.77
CA ALA A 72 39.87 -11.76 14.16
C ALA A 72 38.38 -11.43 14.32
N ALA A 73 37.81 -11.97 15.40
CA ALA A 73 36.51 -11.59 15.90
C ALA A 73 36.55 -10.17 16.50
N ILE A 74 35.89 -9.22 15.85
CA ILE A 74 35.77 -7.83 16.33
C ILE A 74 34.48 -7.59 17.13
N THR A 75 33.56 -8.56 17.17
CA THR A 75 32.35 -8.52 17.99
C THR A 75 32.27 -9.71 18.93
N LYS A 76 31.48 -9.60 20.00
CA LYS A 76 31.24 -10.70 20.95
C LYS A 76 30.60 -11.94 20.31
N GLU A 77 29.86 -11.73 19.22
CA GLU A 77 29.25 -12.79 18.40
C GLU A 77 30.21 -13.33 17.34
N TRP A 78 31.52 -13.11 17.49
CA TRP A 78 32.55 -13.55 16.56
C TRP A 78 32.38 -13.01 15.14
N GLY A 79 31.77 -11.83 14.98
CA GLY A 79 31.73 -11.15 13.69
C GLY A 79 33.12 -10.61 13.33
N THR A 80 33.61 -10.91 12.13
CA THR A 80 34.81 -10.27 11.58
C THR A 80 34.49 -8.90 11.00
N LEU A 81 35.52 -8.12 10.64
CA LEU A 81 35.32 -6.86 9.92
C LEU A 81 34.47 -7.06 8.66
N LEU A 82 34.71 -8.14 7.91
CA LEU A 82 33.94 -8.46 6.71
C LEU A 82 32.46 -8.70 6.99
N HIS A 83 32.10 -9.37 8.09
CA HIS A 83 30.68 -9.57 8.47
C HIS A 83 29.95 -8.24 8.66
N VAL A 84 30.61 -7.28 9.31
CA VAL A 84 30.03 -5.96 9.57
C VAL A 84 29.82 -5.22 8.26
N VAL A 85 30.86 -5.10 7.43
CA VAL A 85 30.77 -4.29 6.20
C VAL A 85 29.95 -4.95 5.10
N ALA A 86 29.86 -6.28 5.06
CA ALA A 86 29.01 -6.99 4.10
C ALA A 86 27.52 -6.70 4.31
N GLY A 87 27.10 -6.42 5.55
CA GLY A 87 25.74 -5.97 5.87
C GLY A 87 25.47 -4.49 5.58
N THR A 88 26.47 -3.73 5.15
CA THR A 88 26.35 -2.28 4.85
C THR A 88 26.28 -2.01 3.35
N ASN A 89 26.16 -0.73 2.96
CA ASN A 89 26.23 -0.29 1.56
C ASN A 89 27.60 0.28 1.16
N HIS A 90 28.66 0.01 1.93
CA HIS A 90 30.00 0.55 1.70
C HIS A 90 30.79 -0.29 0.71
N VAL A 91 30.35 -0.31 -0.54
CA VAL A 91 30.94 -1.11 -1.63
C VAL A 91 32.45 -0.89 -1.75
N HIS A 92 32.91 0.36 -1.77
CA HIS A 92 34.34 0.68 -1.88
C HIS A 92 35.14 0.04 -0.73
N PHE A 93 34.64 0.13 0.49
CA PHE A 93 35.29 -0.46 1.67
C PHE A 93 35.45 -1.97 1.48
N VAL A 94 34.37 -2.65 1.10
CA VAL A 94 34.36 -4.11 0.88
C VAL A 94 35.32 -4.50 -0.23
N ASN A 95 35.32 -3.78 -1.36
CA ASN A 95 36.18 -4.07 -2.49
C ASN A 95 37.67 -3.94 -2.14
N GLN A 96 38.04 -2.98 -1.29
CA GLN A 96 39.43 -2.86 -0.82
C GLN A 96 39.77 -3.94 0.21
N LEU A 97 38.87 -4.24 1.14
CA LEU A 97 39.05 -5.31 2.13
C LEU A 97 39.24 -6.69 1.48
N LEU A 98 38.45 -7.01 0.45
CA LEU A 98 38.53 -8.28 -0.30
C LEU A 98 39.85 -8.46 -1.06
N LYS A 99 40.60 -7.39 -1.34
CA LYS A 99 41.95 -7.49 -1.91
C LYS A 99 42.96 -8.03 -0.90
N LEU A 100 42.74 -7.78 0.39
CA LEU A 100 43.61 -8.20 1.48
C LEU A 100 43.28 -9.61 2.00
N LEU A 101 42.04 -10.05 1.85
CA LEU A 101 41.56 -11.35 2.35
C LEU A 101 41.81 -12.51 1.36
N ASN A 102 42.05 -13.70 1.90
CA ASN A 102 42.09 -14.95 1.14
C ASN A 102 40.69 -15.55 1.00
N PRO A 103 40.44 -16.41 -0.02
CA PRO A 103 39.12 -17.03 -0.22
C PRO A 103 38.58 -17.78 1.01
N LEU A 104 39.45 -18.41 1.80
CA LEU A 104 39.09 -19.13 3.04
C LEU A 104 38.65 -18.19 4.16
N ASP A 105 39.14 -16.95 4.19
CA ASP A 105 38.73 -15.97 5.21
C ASP A 105 37.26 -15.51 5.01
N LEU A 106 36.72 -15.67 3.80
CA LEU A 106 35.31 -15.38 3.51
C LEU A 106 34.36 -16.49 3.98
N GLU A 107 34.90 -17.68 4.28
CA GLU A 107 34.14 -18.84 4.77
C GLU A 107 33.98 -18.85 6.28
N LEU A 108 34.68 -17.94 6.99
CA LEU A 108 34.62 -17.80 8.44
C LEU A 108 33.18 -17.56 8.89
N ARG A 109 32.76 -18.32 9.90
CA ARG A 109 31.43 -18.24 10.50
C ARG A 109 31.48 -17.56 11.85
N ASN A 110 30.53 -16.66 12.08
CA ASN A 110 30.33 -16.03 13.37
C ASN A 110 29.76 -17.04 14.40
N PHE A 111 29.50 -16.59 15.63
CA PHE A 111 28.96 -17.41 16.72
C PHE A 111 27.63 -18.07 16.36
N ASN A 112 26.80 -17.37 15.57
CA ASN A 112 25.52 -17.87 15.12
C ASN A 112 25.66 -18.84 13.92
N GLY A 113 26.87 -19.08 13.40
CA GLY A 113 27.12 -19.94 12.24
C GLY A 113 27.01 -19.23 10.89
N ASN A 114 26.72 -17.91 10.85
CA ASN A 114 26.57 -17.16 9.61
C ASN A 114 27.90 -16.73 9.04
N THR A 115 28.05 -16.77 7.71
CA THR A 115 29.18 -16.17 6.99
C THR A 115 28.91 -14.69 6.70
N ALA A 116 29.95 -13.93 6.37
CA ALA A 116 29.78 -12.55 5.91
C ALA A 116 28.91 -12.46 4.64
N PHE A 117 28.93 -13.49 3.80
CA PHE A 117 28.08 -13.55 2.62
C PHE A 117 26.58 -13.66 2.96
N CYS A 118 26.21 -14.34 4.06
CA CYS A 118 24.82 -14.34 4.55
C CYS A 118 24.33 -12.91 4.87
N TYR A 119 25.20 -12.06 5.43
CA TYR A 119 24.88 -10.65 5.69
C TYR A 119 24.74 -9.83 4.40
N ALA A 120 25.59 -10.08 3.39
CA ALA A 120 25.45 -9.46 2.07
C ALA A 120 24.15 -9.88 1.35
N ALA A 121 23.78 -11.16 1.45
CA ALA A 121 22.53 -11.67 0.88
C ALA A 121 21.31 -11.05 1.58
N ALA A 122 21.34 -10.96 2.91
CA ALA A 122 20.30 -10.32 3.72
C ALA A 122 20.18 -8.80 3.46
N SER A 123 21.29 -8.10 3.24
CA SER A 123 21.28 -6.67 2.92
C SER A 123 20.73 -6.39 1.51
N GLY A 124 20.95 -7.33 0.59
CA GLY A 124 20.52 -7.22 -0.81
C GLY A 124 21.46 -6.36 -1.67
N ASN A 125 22.69 -6.12 -1.20
CA ASN A 125 23.67 -5.36 -1.98
C ASN A 125 24.30 -6.23 -3.08
N MET A 126 23.78 -6.09 -4.30
CA MET A 126 24.19 -6.88 -5.47
C MET A 126 25.67 -6.74 -5.80
N GLU A 127 26.24 -5.53 -5.64
CA GLU A 127 27.64 -5.28 -6.01
C GLU A 127 28.61 -5.92 -5.02
N ILE A 128 28.31 -5.83 -3.72
CA ILE A 128 29.06 -6.53 -2.66
C ILE A 128 28.98 -8.05 -2.89
N ALA A 129 27.77 -8.59 -3.08
CA ALA A 129 27.60 -10.02 -3.27
C ALA A 129 28.33 -10.53 -4.52
N ALA A 130 28.22 -9.83 -5.65
CA ALA A 130 28.92 -10.19 -6.88
C ALA A 130 30.45 -10.17 -6.70
N THR A 131 30.99 -9.18 -5.99
CA THR A 131 32.44 -9.10 -5.74
C THR A 131 32.91 -10.22 -4.81
N MET A 132 32.11 -10.58 -3.80
CA MET A 132 32.40 -11.72 -2.92
C MET A 132 32.36 -13.06 -3.67
N ILE A 133 31.33 -13.29 -4.51
CA ILE A 133 31.22 -14.49 -5.35
C ILE A 133 32.41 -14.59 -6.31
N LYS A 134 32.83 -13.48 -6.91
CA LYS A 134 34.01 -13.44 -7.80
C LYS A 134 35.29 -13.87 -7.07
N LYS A 135 35.40 -13.60 -5.76
CA LYS A 135 36.56 -13.99 -4.95
C LYS A 135 36.48 -15.45 -4.50
N ASN A 136 35.28 -15.94 -4.17
CA ASN A 136 35.01 -17.33 -3.81
C ASN A 136 33.61 -17.75 -4.30
N GLU A 137 33.57 -18.56 -5.37
CA GLU A 137 32.34 -19.02 -6.02
C GLU A 137 31.52 -19.99 -5.14
N GLY A 138 32.14 -20.55 -4.09
CA GLY A 138 31.51 -21.48 -3.16
C GLY A 138 30.60 -20.81 -2.13
N LEU A 139 30.71 -19.49 -1.91
CA LEU A 139 30.00 -18.79 -0.83
C LEU A 139 28.47 -18.93 -0.84
N PRO A 140 27.77 -18.88 -2.00
CA PRO A 140 26.33 -19.11 -2.04
C PRO A 140 25.89 -20.50 -1.58
N LYS A 141 26.82 -21.46 -1.51
CA LYS A 141 26.59 -22.84 -1.09
C LYS A 141 26.90 -23.08 0.38
N ILE A 142 27.54 -22.14 1.07
CA ILE A 142 27.87 -22.28 2.48
C ILE A 142 26.65 -21.92 3.31
N ARG A 143 26.11 -22.91 4.01
CA ARG A 143 25.00 -22.72 4.96
C ARG A 143 25.47 -21.89 6.15
N GLY A 144 24.62 -20.94 6.55
CA GLY A 144 24.81 -20.09 7.71
C GLY A 144 24.31 -20.74 8.99
N GLY A 145 23.87 -19.91 9.93
CA GLY A 145 23.24 -20.33 11.17
C GLY A 145 21.92 -21.07 10.95
N ALA A 146 21.63 -22.02 11.82
CA ALA A 146 20.46 -22.90 11.72
C ALA A 146 20.32 -23.58 10.35
N GLU A 147 21.45 -23.89 9.69
CA GLU A 147 21.53 -24.48 8.35
C GLU A 147 20.88 -23.65 7.22
N ALA A 148 20.58 -22.37 7.46
CA ALA A 148 19.95 -21.50 6.48
C ALA A 148 20.89 -21.08 5.34
N THR A 149 20.44 -21.17 4.10
CA THR A 149 21.23 -20.76 2.93
C THR A 149 21.24 -19.23 2.77
N PRO A 150 22.27 -18.66 2.11
CA PRO A 150 22.27 -17.23 1.75
C PRO A 150 21.04 -16.83 0.93
N LEU A 151 20.55 -17.73 0.05
CA LEU A 151 19.30 -17.56 -0.68
C LEU A 151 18.11 -17.40 0.28
N TYR A 152 17.98 -18.28 1.27
CA TYR A 152 16.91 -18.20 2.27
C TYR A 152 16.95 -16.85 3.00
N MET A 153 18.14 -16.36 3.40
CA MET A 153 18.29 -15.05 4.04
C MET A 153 17.85 -13.89 3.13
N ALA A 154 18.18 -13.94 1.84
CA ALA A 154 17.76 -12.93 0.87
C ALA A 154 16.23 -12.91 0.71
N VAL A 155 15.59 -14.08 0.60
CA VAL A 155 14.13 -14.20 0.51
C VAL A 155 13.48 -13.72 1.81
N LEU A 156 13.97 -14.13 2.98
CA LEU A 156 13.44 -13.72 4.29
C LEU A 156 13.41 -12.20 4.46
N GLN A 157 14.42 -11.51 3.91
CA GLN A 157 14.54 -10.05 3.95
C GLN A 157 13.84 -9.34 2.77
N GLY A 158 13.10 -10.07 1.94
CA GLY A 158 12.39 -9.52 0.77
C GLY A 158 13.31 -8.99 -0.34
N LYS A 159 14.57 -9.44 -0.40
CA LYS A 159 15.57 -8.99 -1.38
C LYS A 159 15.40 -9.73 -2.71
N GLY A 160 14.34 -9.40 -3.46
CA GLY A 160 13.96 -10.12 -4.69
C GLY A 160 15.07 -10.26 -5.74
N GLU A 161 15.78 -9.18 -6.08
CA GLU A 161 16.88 -9.22 -7.05
C GLU A 161 18.04 -10.13 -6.61
N MET A 162 18.39 -10.08 -5.32
CA MET A 162 19.39 -10.96 -4.72
C MET A 162 18.92 -12.42 -4.76
N ALA A 163 17.66 -12.67 -4.40
CA ALA A 163 17.09 -14.01 -4.42
C ALA A 163 17.08 -14.61 -5.84
N ARG A 164 16.69 -13.83 -6.87
CA ARG A 164 16.74 -14.25 -8.28
C ARG A 164 18.15 -14.63 -8.73
N HIS A 165 19.15 -13.88 -8.28
CA HIS A 165 20.54 -14.15 -8.59
C HIS A 165 21.07 -15.40 -7.89
N LEU A 166 20.73 -15.59 -6.61
CA LEU A 166 21.21 -16.71 -5.80
C LEU A 166 20.48 -18.03 -6.09
N TYR A 167 19.22 -17.98 -6.53
CA TYR A 167 18.42 -19.17 -6.80
C TYR A 167 19.13 -20.21 -7.68
N PRO A 168 19.61 -19.89 -8.91
CA PRO A 168 20.30 -20.86 -9.75
C PRO A 168 21.64 -21.35 -9.18
N LEU A 169 22.27 -20.59 -8.26
CA LEU A 169 23.55 -20.94 -7.64
C LEU A 169 23.39 -21.90 -6.46
N SER A 170 22.24 -21.83 -5.77
CA SER A 170 21.97 -22.60 -4.56
C SER A 170 21.08 -23.82 -4.78
N THR A 171 20.44 -24.01 -5.95
CA THR A 171 19.49 -25.13 -6.18
C THR A 171 20.05 -26.51 -5.87
N ASN A 172 21.34 -26.74 -6.12
CA ASN A 172 21.96 -28.07 -6.01
C ASN A 172 22.24 -28.49 -4.55
N ILE A 173 22.16 -27.57 -3.59
CA ILE A 173 22.42 -27.85 -2.17
C ILE A 173 21.14 -27.91 -1.32
N LEU A 174 19.99 -27.56 -1.91
CA LEU A 174 18.71 -27.55 -1.22
C LEU A 174 18.18 -28.98 -1.09
N GLN A 175 17.76 -29.32 0.13
CA GLN A 175 17.04 -30.55 0.44
C GLN A 175 15.52 -30.30 0.31
N GLN A 176 14.74 -31.38 0.40
CA GLN A 176 13.28 -31.30 0.29
C GLN A 176 12.67 -30.29 1.29
N ASP A 177 13.10 -30.34 2.56
CA ASP A 177 12.62 -29.42 3.60
C ASP A 177 13.00 -27.96 3.30
N ASP A 178 14.17 -27.72 2.70
CA ASP A 178 14.57 -26.36 2.29
C ASP A 178 13.68 -25.84 1.17
N PHE A 179 13.31 -26.70 0.20
CA PHE A 179 12.39 -26.31 -0.87
C PHE A 179 11.01 -25.96 -0.31
N THR A 180 10.49 -26.73 0.65
CA THR A 180 9.22 -26.45 1.31
C THR A 180 9.26 -25.10 2.04
N MET A 181 10.28 -24.88 2.88
CA MET A 181 10.44 -23.61 3.60
C MET A 181 10.60 -22.41 2.64
N LEU A 182 11.44 -22.57 1.62
CA LEU A 182 11.71 -21.53 0.62
C LEU A 182 10.46 -21.19 -0.20
N PHE A 183 9.67 -22.20 -0.58
CA PHE A 183 8.42 -22.03 -1.32
C PHE A 183 7.42 -21.15 -0.56
N PHE A 184 7.10 -21.51 0.68
CA PHE A 184 6.19 -20.72 1.51
C PHE A 184 6.73 -19.33 1.81
N LEU A 185 8.04 -19.20 2.03
CA LEU A 185 8.67 -17.91 2.28
C LEU A 185 8.64 -17.01 1.04
N CYS A 186 8.80 -17.56 -0.18
CA CYS A 186 8.65 -16.81 -1.43
C CYS A 186 7.22 -16.27 -1.59
N ILE A 187 6.20 -17.05 -1.21
CA ILE A 187 4.81 -16.57 -1.21
C ILE A 187 4.62 -15.45 -0.17
N LYS A 188 5.11 -15.65 1.06
CA LYS A 188 5.04 -14.64 2.13
C LYS A 188 5.73 -13.33 1.73
N THR A 189 6.80 -13.38 0.95
CA THR A 189 7.59 -12.22 0.50
C THR A 189 7.30 -11.75 -0.93
N GLU A 190 6.26 -12.28 -1.57
CA GLU A 190 5.75 -11.86 -2.89
C GLU A 190 6.71 -12.10 -4.06
N LEU A 191 7.63 -13.06 -3.90
CA LEU A 191 8.52 -13.55 -4.96
C LEU A 191 7.87 -14.72 -5.72
N TYR A 192 6.70 -14.45 -6.31
CA TYR A 192 5.86 -15.45 -6.96
C TYR A 192 6.54 -16.14 -8.15
N ASP A 193 7.47 -15.46 -8.82
CA ASP A 193 8.26 -16.01 -9.93
C ASP A 193 9.20 -17.12 -9.47
N ILE A 194 9.87 -16.95 -8.32
CA ILE A 194 10.71 -17.99 -7.72
C ILE A 194 9.84 -19.13 -7.18
N ALA A 195 8.73 -18.80 -6.49
CA ALA A 195 7.78 -19.79 -5.97
C ALA A 195 7.23 -20.68 -7.09
N LEU A 196 6.87 -20.10 -8.24
CA LEU A 196 6.39 -20.82 -9.42
C LEU A 196 7.47 -21.75 -9.98
N GLN A 197 8.72 -21.30 -10.08
CA GLN A 197 9.83 -22.15 -10.53
C GLN A 197 10.11 -23.32 -9.59
N ILE A 198 9.98 -23.11 -8.28
CA ILE A 198 10.14 -24.18 -7.27
C ILE A 198 9.00 -25.20 -7.42
N LEU A 199 7.75 -24.72 -7.50
CA LEU A 199 6.57 -25.56 -7.63
C LEU A 199 6.58 -26.42 -8.90
N GLN A 200 6.99 -25.84 -10.04
CA GLN A 200 7.11 -26.58 -11.31
C GLN A 200 8.11 -27.74 -11.25
N LYS A 201 9.16 -27.61 -10.42
CA LYS A 201 10.15 -28.68 -10.20
C LYS A 201 9.70 -29.69 -9.14
N HIS A 202 8.98 -29.23 -8.12
CA HIS A 202 8.55 -30.01 -6.97
C HIS A 202 7.03 -29.92 -6.79
N SER A 203 6.28 -30.61 -7.65
CA SER A 203 4.80 -30.53 -7.70
C SER A 203 4.11 -30.91 -6.38
N ARG A 204 4.72 -31.79 -5.58
CA ARG A 204 4.19 -32.19 -4.26
C ARG A 204 4.00 -31.01 -3.30
N LEU A 205 4.75 -29.91 -3.49
CA LEU A 205 4.62 -28.70 -2.67
C LEU A 205 3.24 -28.05 -2.76
N ALA A 206 2.44 -28.36 -3.79
CA ALA A 206 1.05 -27.91 -3.86
C ALA A 206 0.19 -28.42 -2.70
N LEU A 207 0.54 -29.59 -2.15
CA LEU A 207 -0.21 -30.28 -1.09
C LEU A 207 0.40 -30.09 0.30
N GLU A 208 1.62 -29.55 0.37
CA GLU A 208 2.31 -29.30 1.64
C GLU A 208 1.65 -28.16 2.43
N ARG A 209 1.94 -28.13 3.73
CA ARG A 209 1.46 -27.13 4.66
C ARG A 209 2.62 -26.48 5.41
N ASP A 210 2.49 -25.20 5.70
CA ASP A 210 3.48 -24.46 6.47
C ASP A 210 3.34 -24.67 7.99
N GLU A 211 4.13 -23.95 8.78
CA GLU A 211 4.11 -23.98 10.25
C GLU A 211 2.75 -23.61 10.88
N ASN A 212 1.92 -22.83 10.19
CA ASN A 212 0.56 -22.47 10.62
C ASN A 212 -0.51 -23.40 10.03
N ASN A 213 -0.06 -24.50 9.42
CA ASN A 213 -0.89 -25.45 8.69
C ASN A 213 -1.52 -24.87 7.40
N ASP A 214 -1.01 -23.74 6.89
CA ASP A 214 -1.51 -23.11 5.66
C ASP A 214 -0.92 -23.76 4.42
N THR A 215 -1.74 -23.99 3.39
CA THR A 215 -1.25 -24.36 2.06
C THR A 215 -0.83 -23.11 1.29
N GLY A 216 -0.14 -23.29 0.15
CA GLY A 216 0.23 -22.16 -0.72
C GLY A 216 -0.98 -21.31 -1.13
N LEU A 217 -2.14 -21.95 -1.35
CA LEU A 217 -3.40 -21.26 -1.70
C LEU A 217 -3.94 -20.41 -0.56
N HIS A 218 -3.85 -20.85 0.70
CA HIS A 218 -4.29 -20.06 1.86
C HIS A 218 -3.46 -18.79 2.01
N LEU A 219 -2.14 -18.90 1.86
CA LEU A 219 -1.25 -17.74 1.91
C LEU A 219 -1.55 -16.76 0.77
N LEU A 220 -1.78 -17.25 -0.45
CA LEU A 220 -2.11 -16.42 -1.60
C LEU A 220 -3.48 -15.76 -1.47
N ALA A 221 -4.49 -16.47 -0.94
CA ALA A 221 -5.81 -15.93 -0.68
C ALA A 221 -5.75 -14.69 0.21
N ARG A 222 -4.96 -14.74 1.29
CA ARG A 222 -4.81 -13.65 2.28
C ARG A 222 -3.90 -12.52 1.82
N LYS A 223 -3.32 -12.58 0.61
CA LYS A 223 -2.56 -11.46 0.07
C LYS A 223 -3.48 -10.33 -0.33
N THR A 224 -3.19 -9.13 0.17
CA THR A 224 -3.81 -7.92 -0.36
C THR A 224 -3.33 -7.75 -1.79
N CYS A 225 -4.26 -7.53 -2.71
CA CYS A 225 -3.87 -7.20 -4.07
C CYS A 225 -3.17 -5.82 -4.01
N GLY A 226 -1.84 -5.78 -4.22
CA GLY A 226 -1.04 -4.54 -4.28
C GLY A 226 -1.49 -3.59 -5.39
N PHE A 227 -2.39 -4.07 -6.24
CA PHE A 227 -3.28 -3.26 -7.06
C PHE A 227 -4.22 -2.41 -6.20
N SER A 228 -3.68 -1.31 -5.70
CA SER A 228 -4.40 -0.04 -5.71
C SER A 228 -4.73 0.31 -7.17
N VAL A 229 -5.67 -0.43 -7.79
CA VAL A 229 -6.32 0.02 -9.01
C VAL A 229 -7.10 1.25 -8.62
N ARG A 230 -6.43 2.39 -8.76
CA ARG A 230 -7.05 3.68 -9.01
C ARG A 230 -8.04 3.50 -10.16
N GLY A 231 -9.30 3.30 -9.83
CA GLY A 231 -10.44 3.63 -10.68
C GLY A 231 -10.71 2.79 -11.93
N GLN A 232 -10.09 1.63 -12.17
CA GLN A 232 -10.55 0.71 -13.22
C GLN A 232 -11.57 -0.28 -12.68
N TRP A 233 -12.84 0.03 -12.92
CA TRP A 233 -13.97 -0.88 -12.79
C TRP A 233 -14.00 -1.75 -14.05
N TYR A 234 -13.79 -3.06 -13.91
CA TYR A 234 -13.97 -3.99 -15.03
C TYR A 234 -15.45 -4.07 -15.39
N LEU A 235 -15.77 -4.06 -16.69
CA LEU A 235 -17.14 -4.36 -17.15
C LEU A 235 -17.48 -5.82 -16.78
N PRO A 236 -18.71 -6.13 -16.33
CA PRO A 236 -19.11 -7.49 -15.96
C PRO A 236 -18.81 -8.54 -17.05
N ASN A 237 -18.97 -8.16 -18.33
CA ASN A 237 -18.75 -9.03 -19.48
C ASN A 237 -17.26 -9.28 -19.82
N GLN A 238 -16.34 -8.53 -19.21
CA GLN A 238 -14.90 -8.74 -19.34
C GLN A 238 -14.32 -9.61 -18.22
N ILE A 239 -15.00 -9.73 -17.09
CA ILE A 239 -14.47 -10.44 -15.91
C ILE A 239 -14.43 -11.95 -16.13
N LEU A 240 -15.43 -12.57 -16.77
CA LEU A 240 -15.36 -14.00 -17.06
C LEU A 240 -14.67 -14.35 -18.39
N ASN A 241 -14.47 -13.38 -19.30
CA ASN A 241 -14.05 -13.64 -20.69
C ASN A 241 -12.71 -13.02 -21.11
N SER A 242 -12.14 -12.06 -20.36
CA SER A 242 -10.84 -11.49 -20.71
C SER A 242 -9.73 -12.19 -19.92
N SER A 243 -8.76 -12.80 -20.63
CA SER A 243 -7.55 -13.29 -19.96
C SER A 243 -6.86 -12.08 -19.34
N MET A 244 -6.87 -11.96 -18.02
CA MET A 244 -6.01 -11.01 -17.32
C MET A 244 -4.57 -11.31 -17.76
N LYS A 245 -3.73 -10.27 -17.89
CA LYS A 245 -2.32 -10.48 -18.22
C LYS A 245 -1.74 -11.46 -17.22
N ALA A 246 -1.10 -12.52 -17.71
CA ALA A 246 -0.55 -13.58 -16.87
C ALA A 246 0.56 -13.01 -15.97
N THR A 247 0.19 -12.59 -14.76
CA THR A 247 1.14 -12.20 -13.73
C THR A 247 1.74 -13.47 -13.10
N PRO A 248 2.97 -13.42 -12.57
CA PRO A 248 3.53 -14.55 -11.83
C PRO A 248 2.63 -15.02 -10.68
N PHE A 249 1.84 -14.11 -10.09
CA PHE A 249 0.83 -14.42 -9.08
C PHE A 249 -0.29 -15.31 -9.63
N VAL A 250 -0.97 -14.89 -10.71
CA VAL A 250 -2.05 -15.67 -11.33
C VAL A 250 -1.54 -17.01 -11.82
N GLN A 251 -0.36 -17.05 -12.46
CA GLN A 251 0.26 -18.30 -12.90
C GLN A 251 0.54 -19.27 -11.74
N LEU A 252 0.98 -18.75 -10.59
CA LEU A 252 1.21 -19.56 -9.40
C LEU A 252 -0.10 -20.12 -8.83
N VAL A 253 -1.16 -19.31 -8.76
CA VAL A 253 -2.50 -19.75 -8.34
C VAL A 253 -3.03 -20.83 -9.28
N GLU A 254 -2.99 -20.60 -10.60
CA GLU A 254 -3.40 -21.58 -11.61
C GLU A 254 -2.58 -22.88 -11.50
N CYS A 255 -1.27 -22.78 -11.27
CA CYS A 255 -0.41 -23.95 -11.14
C CYS A 255 -0.75 -24.77 -9.90
N LEU A 256 -0.92 -24.13 -8.73
CA LEU A 256 -1.33 -24.79 -7.50
C LEU A 256 -2.71 -25.42 -7.62
N TRP A 257 -3.65 -24.69 -8.21
CA TRP A 257 -5.03 -25.14 -8.38
C TRP A 257 -5.12 -26.34 -9.33
N ARG A 258 -4.39 -26.30 -10.45
CA ARG A 258 -4.30 -27.44 -11.38
C ARG A 258 -3.69 -28.67 -10.73
N MET A 259 -2.59 -28.52 -9.97
CA MET A 259 -1.95 -29.64 -9.28
C MET A 259 -2.86 -30.27 -8.21
N LEU A 260 -3.77 -29.50 -7.63
CA LEU A 260 -4.77 -29.99 -6.69
C LEU A 260 -5.85 -30.82 -7.39
N PHE A 261 -6.29 -30.41 -8.59
CA PHE A 261 -7.23 -31.20 -9.42
C PHE A 261 -6.62 -32.43 -10.07
N ASP A 262 -5.32 -32.43 -10.32
CA ASP A 262 -4.61 -33.61 -10.83
C ASP A 262 -4.55 -34.74 -9.77
N GLN A 263 -4.98 -34.50 -8.53
CA GLN A 263 -5.15 -35.55 -7.52
C GLN A 263 -6.50 -36.25 -7.65
N ASP A 264 -6.53 -37.55 -7.35
CA ASP A 264 -7.75 -38.37 -7.29
C ASP A 264 -8.60 -38.08 -6.03
N TYR A 265 -8.82 -36.81 -5.68
CA TYR A 265 -9.68 -36.43 -4.56
C TYR A 265 -11.15 -36.53 -4.91
N ASP A 266 -11.96 -37.02 -3.97
CA ASP A 266 -13.41 -36.81 -4.03
C ASP A 266 -13.77 -35.36 -3.69
N GLU A 267 -14.96 -34.90 -4.09
CA GLU A 267 -15.42 -33.50 -3.88
C GLU A 267 -15.34 -33.12 -2.39
N THR A 268 -15.68 -34.04 -1.50
CA THR A 268 -15.65 -33.84 -0.05
C THR A 268 -14.21 -33.63 0.45
N GLU A 269 -13.25 -34.39 -0.07
CA GLU A 269 -11.84 -34.29 0.32
C GLU A 269 -11.23 -32.98 -0.17
N LEU A 270 -11.52 -32.60 -1.43
CA LEU A 270 -11.12 -31.31 -1.98
C LEU A 270 -11.64 -30.15 -1.12
N ARG A 271 -12.95 -30.17 -0.78
CA ARG A 271 -13.59 -29.16 0.06
C ARG A 271 -12.95 -29.07 1.44
N THR A 272 -12.67 -30.19 2.09
CA THR A 272 -12.01 -30.18 3.41
C THR A 272 -10.58 -29.64 3.32
N PHE A 273 -9.85 -29.94 2.24
CA PHE A 273 -8.49 -29.45 2.03
C PHE A 273 -8.43 -27.93 1.86
N ILE A 274 -9.34 -27.35 1.06
CA ILE A 274 -9.41 -25.89 0.81
C ILE A 274 -10.09 -25.10 1.94
N SER A 275 -10.78 -25.80 2.86
CA SER A 275 -11.47 -25.19 4.00
C SER A 275 -10.66 -25.20 5.29
N HIS A 276 -9.52 -25.90 5.31
CA HIS A 276 -8.68 -26.04 6.48
C HIS A 276 -7.31 -25.38 6.25
N PRO A 277 -6.84 -24.46 7.12
CA PRO A 277 -7.44 -24.08 8.41
C PRO A 277 -8.61 -23.09 8.31
N SER A 278 -8.76 -22.40 7.19
CA SER A 278 -9.86 -21.47 6.90
C SER A 278 -10.23 -21.55 5.42
N GLN A 279 -11.44 -21.10 5.06
CA GLN A 279 -11.90 -21.20 3.69
C GLN A 279 -11.20 -20.15 2.80
N ILE A 280 -10.43 -20.62 1.81
CA ILE A 280 -9.61 -19.76 0.93
C ILE A 280 -10.43 -18.70 0.18
N THR A 281 -11.68 -19.00 -0.16
CA THR A 281 -12.57 -18.07 -0.86
C THR A 281 -12.98 -16.89 0.03
N PHE A 282 -13.28 -17.17 1.29
CA PHE A 282 -13.67 -16.15 2.26
C PHE A 282 -12.48 -15.32 2.76
N ASP A 283 -11.33 -15.95 2.93
CA ASP A 283 -10.07 -15.26 3.23
C ASP A 283 -9.73 -14.24 2.14
N ALA A 284 -9.83 -14.65 0.87
CA ALA A 284 -9.64 -13.77 -0.28
C ALA A 284 -10.69 -12.65 -0.34
N ALA A 285 -11.95 -12.97 -0.04
CA ALA A 285 -13.03 -11.99 -0.01
C ALA A 285 -12.84 -10.94 1.09
N GLN A 286 -12.33 -11.34 2.25
CA GLN A 286 -12.07 -10.46 3.39
C GLN A 286 -10.96 -9.45 3.10
N VAL A 287 -9.87 -9.88 2.46
CA VAL A 287 -8.73 -9.00 2.11
C VAL A 287 -8.93 -8.24 0.80
N GLY A 288 -9.86 -8.66 -0.05
CA GLY A 288 -10.13 -8.01 -1.33
C GLY A 288 -9.33 -8.57 -2.50
N ASN A 289 -8.88 -9.82 -2.42
CA ASN A 289 -8.07 -10.47 -3.46
C ASN A 289 -8.95 -10.94 -4.63
N PHE A 290 -9.37 -10.00 -5.47
CA PHE A 290 -10.20 -10.25 -6.63
C PHE A 290 -9.53 -11.17 -7.66
N GLU A 291 -8.23 -10.97 -7.94
CA GLU A 291 -7.50 -11.78 -8.94
C GLU A 291 -7.48 -13.26 -8.56
N PHE A 292 -7.29 -13.56 -7.27
CA PHE A 292 -7.35 -14.93 -6.76
C PHE A 292 -8.74 -15.54 -6.93
N LEU A 293 -9.80 -14.81 -6.53
CA LEU A 293 -11.18 -15.28 -6.65
C LEU A 293 -11.60 -15.49 -8.11
N ASP A 294 -11.27 -14.56 -9.00
CA ASP A 294 -11.57 -14.66 -10.43
C ASP A 294 -10.89 -15.89 -11.06
N THR A 295 -9.62 -16.13 -10.72
CA THR A 295 -8.87 -17.31 -11.18
C THR A 295 -9.52 -18.63 -10.74
N LEU A 296 -9.92 -18.71 -9.47
CA LEU A 296 -10.58 -19.89 -8.93
C LEU A 296 -11.98 -20.09 -9.52
N MET A 297 -12.81 -19.05 -9.58
CA MET A 297 -14.20 -19.12 -10.05
C MET A 297 -14.30 -19.47 -11.54
N ARG A 298 -13.33 -19.06 -12.37
CA ARG A 298 -13.26 -19.49 -13.78
C ARG A 298 -12.99 -20.98 -13.92
N SER A 299 -12.22 -21.54 -13.00
CA SER A 299 -11.81 -22.95 -13.01
C SER A 299 -12.84 -23.84 -12.31
N TYR A 300 -13.49 -23.36 -11.24
CA TYR A 300 -14.48 -24.08 -10.44
C TYR A 300 -15.61 -23.13 -10.00
N PRO A 301 -16.63 -22.90 -10.84
CA PRO A 301 -17.72 -21.97 -10.56
C PRO A 301 -18.53 -22.30 -9.30
N ASP A 302 -18.55 -23.56 -8.87
CA ASP A 302 -19.32 -24.02 -7.72
C ASP A 302 -18.85 -23.42 -6.39
N LEU A 303 -17.61 -22.91 -6.32
CA LEU A 303 -17.10 -22.19 -5.15
C LEU A 303 -17.92 -20.93 -4.83
N LEU A 304 -18.63 -20.36 -5.81
CA LEU A 304 -19.46 -19.18 -5.62
C LEU A 304 -20.61 -19.40 -4.63
N TRP A 305 -21.08 -20.65 -4.52
CA TRP A 305 -22.20 -21.04 -3.68
C TRP A 305 -21.79 -21.43 -2.27
N GLU A 306 -20.49 -21.40 -1.97
CA GLU A 306 -20.02 -21.68 -0.62
C GLU A 306 -20.52 -20.63 0.36
N VAL A 307 -20.76 -21.11 1.58
CA VAL A 307 -21.14 -20.31 2.73
C VAL A 307 -20.14 -20.56 3.85
N ASP A 308 -19.83 -19.50 4.59
CA ASP A 308 -18.97 -19.62 5.74
C ASP A 308 -19.69 -20.25 6.94
N GLN A 309 -19.01 -20.31 8.08
CA GLN A 309 -19.55 -20.87 9.33
C GLN A 309 -20.77 -20.12 9.87
N LYS A 310 -21.07 -18.92 9.35
CA LYS A 310 -22.23 -18.10 9.72
C LYS A 310 -23.30 -18.10 8.61
N ASN A 311 -23.21 -19.02 7.65
CA ASN A 311 -24.07 -19.10 6.48
C ASN A 311 -23.99 -17.87 5.55
N ARG A 312 -22.86 -17.15 5.53
CA ARG A 312 -22.64 -15.96 4.69
C ARG A 312 -21.96 -16.33 3.40
N THR A 313 -22.40 -15.75 2.28
CA THR A 313 -21.75 -15.93 0.98
C THR A 313 -20.53 -15.01 0.80
N ILE A 314 -19.70 -15.28 -0.21
CA ILE A 314 -18.55 -14.43 -0.60
C ILE A 314 -18.97 -12.96 -0.80
N ILE A 315 -20.18 -12.73 -1.34
CA ILE A 315 -20.70 -11.39 -1.59
C ILE A 315 -21.06 -10.69 -0.27
N HIS A 316 -21.53 -11.39 0.76
CA HIS A 316 -21.75 -10.81 2.09
C HIS A 316 -20.44 -10.27 2.67
N ILE A 317 -19.35 -11.05 2.58
CA ILE A 317 -18.02 -10.62 3.06
C ILE A 317 -17.49 -9.45 2.24
N ALA A 318 -17.63 -9.49 0.92
CA ALA A 318 -17.25 -8.37 0.04
C ALA A 318 -17.99 -7.08 0.42
N VAL A 319 -19.28 -7.18 0.77
CA VAL A 319 -20.09 -6.03 1.21
C VAL A 319 -19.68 -5.51 2.56
N LEU A 320 -19.50 -6.40 3.54
CA LEU A 320 -19.03 -6.06 4.89
C LEU A 320 -17.69 -5.29 4.83
N HIS A 321 -16.75 -5.75 4.00
CA HIS A 321 -15.42 -5.14 3.89
C HIS A 321 -15.31 -4.07 2.80
N ARG A 322 -16.38 -3.64 2.12
CA ARG A 322 -16.37 -2.63 1.04
C ARG A 322 -15.46 -2.95 -0.14
N HIS A 323 -15.41 -4.21 -0.56
CA HIS A 323 -14.64 -4.64 -1.74
C HIS A 323 -15.51 -4.58 -2.98
N SER A 324 -15.58 -3.39 -3.60
CA SER A 324 -16.47 -3.10 -4.71
C SER A 324 -16.16 -3.91 -5.98
N THR A 325 -14.90 -4.30 -6.20
CA THR A 325 -14.45 -5.16 -7.29
C THR A 325 -15.03 -6.57 -7.19
N ILE A 326 -14.96 -7.18 -6.00
CA ILE A 326 -15.55 -8.50 -5.72
C ILE A 326 -17.07 -8.41 -5.78
N TYR A 327 -17.67 -7.38 -5.18
CA TYR A 327 -19.12 -7.15 -5.28
C TYR A 327 -19.59 -7.05 -6.73
N SER A 328 -18.78 -6.45 -7.62
CA SER A 328 -19.14 -6.28 -9.04
C SER A 328 -19.35 -7.60 -9.80
N LEU A 329 -18.81 -8.72 -9.28
CA LEU A 329 -19.06 -10.06 -9.81
C LEU A 329 -20.57 -10.35 -9.89
N ILE A 330 -21.36 -9.82 -8.96
CA ILE A 330 -22.80 -10.07 -8.90
C ILE A 330 -23.54 -9.69 -10.19
N TYR A 331 -23.04 -8.70 -10.93
CA TYR A 331 -23.65 -8.27 -12.20
C TYR A 331 -23.31 -9.20 -13.37
N GLY A 332 -22.21 -9.95 -13.28
CA GLY A 332 -21.83 -10.96 -14.27
C GLY A 332 -22.60 -12.28 -14.12
N LEU A 333 -23.29 -12.47 -12.99
CA LEU A 333 -23.99 -13.71 -12.64
C LEU A 333 -25.40 -13.84 -13.26
N GLY A 334 -25.89 -12.82 -13.97
CA GLY A 334 -27.22 -12.88 -14.60
C GLY A 334 -28.35 -13.05 -13.57
N SER A 335 -29.16 -14.10 -13.71
CA SER A 335 -30.27 -14.42 -12.78
C SER A 335 -29.82 -15.04 -11.46
N ILE A 336 -28.58 -15.53 -11.36
CA ILE A 336 -28.03 -16.10 -10.11
C ILE A 336 -27.98 -15.06 -8.99
N LYS A 337 -27.82 -13.77 -9.34
CA LYS A 337 -27.82 -12.68 -8.36
C LYS A 337 -29.08 -12.64 -7.49
N ASP A 338 -30.24 -13.00 -8.05
CA ASP A 338 -31.52 -12.93 -7.37
C ASP A 338 -31.58 -14.02 -6.28
N PHE A 339 -30.95 -15.18 -6.52
CA PHE A 339 -30.76 -16.22 -5.51
C PHE A 339 -29.79 -15.76 -4.43
N ILE A 340 -28.64 -15.19 -4.78
CA ILE A 340 -27.65 -14.70 -3.79
C ILE A 340 -28.28 -13.64 -2.87
N ALA A 341 -29.15 -12.78 -3.39
CA ALA A 341 -29.86 -11.76 -2.62
C ALA A 341 -30.91 -12.31 -1.63
N THR A 342 -31.23 -13.61 -1.70
CA THR A 342 -32.11 -14.31 -0.74
C THR A 342 -31.36 -14.99 0.40
N PHE A 343 -30.04 -15.11 0.33
CA PHE A 343 -29.26 -15.72 1.41
C PHE A 343 -29.26 -14.85 2.67
N GLU A 344 -29.30 -15.52 3.82
CA GLU A 344 -29.29 -14.93 5.15
C GLU A 344 -28.30 -15.68 6.02
N ASP A 345 -27.63 -14.93 6.89
CA ASP A 345 -26.78 -15.54 7.91
C ASP A 345 -27.62 -16.18 9.04
N ASP A 346 -26.94 -16.83 9.98
CA ASP A 346 -27.59 -17.50 11.12
C ASP A 346 -28.41 -16.54 12.02
N GLU A 347 -28.12 -15.24 11.95
CA GLU A 347 -28.80 -14.17 12.68
C GLU A 347 -29.94 -13.53 11.84
N GLY A 348 -30.24 -14.05 10.65
CA GLY A 348 -31.26 -13.50 9.74
C GLY A 348 -30.86 -12.18 9.07
N ASN A 349 -29.58 -11.81 9.09
CA ASN A 349 -29.06 -10.65 8.36
C ASN A 349 -28.88 -11.03 6.89
N ASN A 350 -29.53 -10.27 6.02
CA ASN A 350 -29.22 -10.28 4.58
C ASN A 350 -28.05 -9.34 4.23
N ILE A 351 -27.59 -9.39 2.99
CA ILE A 351 -26.52 -8.53 2.46
C ILE A 351 -26.71 -7.02 2.71
N LEU A 352 -27.95 -6.52 2.79
CA LEU A 352 -28.22 -5.10 3.04
C LEU A 352 -27.99 -4.73 4.51
N HIS A 353 -28.22 -5.65 5.46
CA HIS A 353 -27.82 -5.45 6.86
C HIS A 353 -26.31 -5.30 6.99
N TYR A 354 -25.53 -6.08 6.21
CA TYR A 354 -24.07 -5.94 6.17
C TYR A 354 -23.61 -4.62 5.54
N ALA A 355 -24.29 -4.15 4.49
CA ALA A 355 -24.05 -2.81 3.93
C ALA A 355 -24.37 -1.69 4.93
N ALA A 356 -25.29 -1.93 5.87
CA ALA A 356 -25.69 -0.98 6.90
C ALA A 356 -24.67 -0.82 8.05
N THR A 357 -23.76 -1.79 8.21
CA THR A 357 -22.67 -1.70 9.20
C THR A 357 -21.62 -0.67 8.78
N LEU A 358 -20.82 -0.15 9.71
CA LEU A 358 -19.78 0.83 9.39
C LEU A 358 -18.58 0.17 8.71
N SER A 359 -18.03 0.80 7.67
CA SER A 359 -16.80 0.35 6.99
C SER A 359 -15.61 0.18 7.96
N PRO A 360 -14.71 -0.80 7.72
CA PRO A 360 -13.47 -0.94 8.48
C PRO A 360 -12.67 0.39 8.55
N PRO A 361 -12.03 0.70 9.69
CA PRO A 361 -11.36 1.99 9.90
C PRO A 361 -10.33 2.36 8.83
N ASP A 362 -9.59 1.37 8.33
CA ASP A 362 -8.55 1.57 7.32
C ASP A 362 -9.13 2.08 5.98
N LYS A 363 -10.33 1.59 5.61
CA LYS A 363 -11.02 2.05 4.40
C LYS A 363 -11.74 3.36 4.62
N LEU A 364 -12.38 3.54 5.77
CA LEU A 364 -13.07 4.78 6.10
C LEU A 364 -12.09 5.97 6.15
N SER A 365 -10.91 5.78 6.76
CA SER A 365 -9.87 6.81 6.87
C SER A 365 -9.19 7.17 5.54
N SER A 366 -9.27 6.30 4.52
CA SER A 366 -8.76 6.59 3.17
C SER A 366 -9.54 7.72 2.47
N ILE A 367 -10.78 7.97 2.87
CA ILE A 367 -11.62 9.03 2.32
C ILE A 367 -11.45 10.29 3.17
N SER A 368 -11.10 11.39 2.51
CA SER A 368 -10.86 12.66 3.20
C SER A 368 -12.17 13.37 3.55
N GLY A 369 -12.37 13.67 4.83
CA GLY A 369 -13.51 14.45 5.32
C GLY A 369 -14.73 13.60 5.69
N ALA A 370 -15.29 13.86 6.88
CA ALA A 370 -16.38 13.08 7.45
C ALA A 370 -17.65 13.06 6.57
N ALA A 371 -17.91 14.15 5.82
CA ALA A 371 -19.07 14.18 4.93
C ALA A 371 -18.90 13.36 3.66
N LEU A 372 -17.69 13.31 3.10
CA LEU A 372 -17.41 12.44 1.96
C LEU A 372 -17.41 10.96 2.38
N GLN A 373 -16.94 10.66 3.60
CA GLN A 373 -17.08 9.34 4.22
C GLN A 373 -18.56 8.95 4.37
N MET A 374 -19.40 9.82 4.95
CA MET A 374 -20.83 9.57 5.12
C MET A 374 -21.53 9.39 3.77
N THR A 375 -21.23 10.26 2.80
CA THR A 375 -21.76 10.13 1.45
C THR A 375 -21.36 8.78 0.84
N HIS A 376 -20.08 8.37 0.93
CA HIS A 376 -19.64 7.08 0.40
C HIS A 376 -20.43 5.90 1.01
N GLU A 377 -20.61 5.89 2.33
CA GLU A 377 -21.36 4.82 3.02
C GLU A 377 -22.84 4.80 2.62
N LEU A 378 -23.48 5.96 2.52
CA LEU A 378 -24.86 6.06 2.05
C LEU A 378 -24.99 5.55 0.62
N LEU A 379 -24.07 5.93 -0.25
CA LEU A 379 -24.08 5.52 -1.65
C LEU A 379 -23.85 4.01 -1.78
N TRP A 380 -22.93 3.45 -1.02
CA TRP A 380 -22.70 2.01 -0.94
C TRP A 380 -23.97 1.25 -0.52
N PHE A 381 -24.63 1.72 0.54
CA PHE A 381 -25.89 1.15 1.01
C PHE A 381 -26.98 1.18 -0.07
N GLN A 382 -27.07 2.28 -0.82
CA GLN A 382 -28.04 2.42 -1.92
C GLN A 382 -27.71 1.51 -3.11
N GLU A 383 -26.44 1.30 -3.45
CA GLU A 383 -26.05 0.35 -4.51
C GLU A 383 -26.44 -1.08 -4.15
N VAL A 384 -26.14 -1.52 -2.92
CA VAL A 384 -26.54 -2.85 -2.43
C VAL A 384 -28.06 -2.96 -2.35
N LYS A 385 -28.79 -1.89 -2.02
CA LYS A 385 -30.26 -1.88 -2.01
C LYS A 385 -30.87 -2.15 -3.39
N LYS A 386 -30.23 -1.74 -4.50
CA LYS A 386 -30.77 -1.92 -5.87
C LYS A 386 -30.87 -3.38 -6.30
N ILE A 387 -30.01 -4.26 -5.78
CA ILE A 387 -30.02 -5.69 -6.11
C ILE A 387 -31.00 -6.50 -5.24
N MET A 388 -31.57 -5.87 -4.20
CA MET A 388 -32.44 -6.55 -3.26
C MET A 388 -33.87 -6.67 -3.80
N LEU A 389 -34.49 -7.82 -3.55
CA LEU A 389 -35.94 -7.99 -3.70
C LEU A 389 -36.66 -7.08 -2.70
N LEU A 390 -37.78 -6.49 -3.12
CA LEU A 390 -38.55 -5.53 -2.31
C LEU A 390 -38.89 -6.07 -0.90
N LEU A 391 -39.24 -7.35 -0.81
CA LEU A 391 -39.58 -8.02 0.46
C LEU A 391 -38.38 -8.12 1.43
N ASN A 392 -37.15 -8.14 0.92
CA ASN A 392 -35.94 -8.29 1.72
C ASN A 392 -35.36 -6.94 2.19
N ILE A 393 -35.80 -5.82 1.61
CA ILE A 393 -35.32 -4.48 1.97
C ILE A 393 -35.73 -4.12 3.40
N GLU A 394 -36.96 -4.47 3.79
CA GLU A 394 -37.54 -4.16 5.10
C GLU A 394 -37.58 -5.38 6.03
N LYS A 395 -36.96 -6.49 5.61
CA LYS A 395 -36.87 -7.69 6.44
C LYS A 395 -36.07 -7.38 7.70
N LYS A 396 -36.60 -7.84 8.83
CA LYS A 396 -35.96 -7.71 10.15
C LYS A 396 -35.04 -8.91 10.40
N ASN A 397 -33.85 -8.64 10.94
CA ASN A 397 -32.96 -9.68 11.44
C ASN A 397 -33.47 -10.29 12.76
N GLY A 398 -32.69 -11.19 13.35
CA GLY A 398 -32.98 -11.83 14.64
C GLY A 398 -33.09 -10.87 15.82
N GLU A 399 -32.52 -9.66 15.73
CA GLU A 399 -32.70 -8.58 16.71
C GLU A 399 -33.98 -7.76 16.48
N GLY A 400 -34.76 -8.07 15.44
CA GLY A 400 -35.97 -7.33 15.08
C GLY A 400 -35.71 -5.98 14.40
N LYS A 401 -34.49 -5.73 13.93
CA LYS A 401 -34.07 -4.48 13.28
C LYS A 401 -34.02 -4.62 11.77
N THR A 402 -34.39 -3.56 11.06
CA THR A 402 -34.27 -3.44 9.61
C THR A 402 -32.88 -2.92 9.20
N PRO A 403 -32.43 -3.13 7.95
CA PRO A 403 -31.16 -2.56 7.47
C PRO A 403 -31.08 -1.03 7.62
N SER A 404 -32.19 -0.32 7.37
CA SER A 404 -32.25 1.14 7.48
C SER A 404 -32.09 1.61 8.93
N GLU A 405 -32.69 0.90 9.89
CA GLU A 405 -32.53 1.19 11.33
C GLU A 405 -31.08 0.98 11.78
N ILE A 406 -30.43 -0.11 11.34
CA ILE A 406 -29.02 -0.38 11.63
C ILE A 406 -28.13 0.71 11.03
N PHE A 407 -28.40 1.13 9.79
CA PHE A 407 -27.61 2.18 9.13
C PHE A 407 -27.69 3.48 9.92
N ALA A 408 -28.89 3.91 10.30
CA ALA A 408 -29.11 5.12 11.09
C ALA A 408 -28.44 5.05 12.47
N GLU A 409 -28.49 3.91 13.14
CA GLU A 409 -27.87 3.70 14.45
C GLU A 409 -26.33 3.75 14.36
N LYS A 410 -25.74 2.95 13.46
CA LYS A 410 -24.28 2.80 13.35
C LYS A 410 -23.58 4.03 12.76
N HIS A 411 -24.27 4.82 11.93
CA HIS A 411 -23.70 6.00 11.28
C HIS A 411 -24.04 7.32 11.99
N LYS A 412 -24.75 7.30 13.11
CA LYS A 412 -25.19 8.51 13.84
C LYS A 412 -24.03 9.45 14.17
N GLU A 413 -22.92 8.93 14.70
CA GLU A 413 -21.74 9.76 15.04
C GLU A 413 -21.03 10.29 13.79
N LEU A 414 -20.97 9.50 12.72
CA LEU A 414 -20.36 9.93 11.46
C LEU A 414 -21.19 11.04 10.83
N LEU A 415 -22.53 10.93 10.90
CA LEU A 415 -23.47 11.92 10.41
C LEU A 415 -23.31 13.28 11.12
N THR A 416 -23.16 13.30 12.45
CA THR A 416 -22.94 14.57 13.17
C THR A 416 -21.60 15.21 12.85
N LYS A 417 -20.54 14.40 12.70
CA LYS A 417 -19.22 14.87 12.24
C LYS A 417 -19.28 15.40 10.81
N ALA A 418 -20.01 14.71 9.93
CA ALA A 418 -20.23 15.10 8.54
C ALA A 418 -20.95 16.44 8.44
N GLU A 419 -22.01 16.65 9.23
CA GLU A 419 -22.75 17.91 9.27
C GLU A 419 -21.86 19.07 9.73
N SER A 420 -21.12 18.89 10.82
CA SER A 420 -20.19 19.90 11.34
C SER A 420 -19.08 20.25 10.34
N TRP A 421 -18.45 19.23 9.75
CA TRP A 421 -17.41 19.39 8.74
C TRP A 421 -17.93 20.13 7.50
N THR A 422 -19.13 19.78 7.02
CA THR A 422 -19.73 20.39 5.84
C THR A 422 -20.04 21.86 6.09
N LYS A 423 -20.68 22.18 7.21
CA LYS A 423 -20.99 23.58 7.58
C LYS A 423 -19.74 24.42 7.72
N SER A 424 -18.73 23.93 8.45
CA SER A 424 -17.46 24.65 8.63
C SER A 424 -16.75 24.87 7.29
N THR A 425 -16.68 23.85 6.44
CA THR A 425 -16.04 23.93 5.12
C THR A 425 -16.76 24.92 4.21
N ALA A 426 -18.09 24.86 4.14
CA ALA A 426 -18.89 25.79 3.33
C ALA A 426 -18.73 27.24 3.80
N ILE A 427 -18.76 27.49 5.11
CA ILE A 427 -18.53 28.83 5.68
C ILE A 427 -17.14 29.36 5.31
N ASN A 428 -16.09 28.56 5.51
CA ASN A 428 -14.72 28.97 5.19
C ASN A 428 -14.55 29.28 3.69
N CYS A 429 -15.12 28.46 2.81
CA CYS A 429 -15.01 28.67 1.37
C CYS A 429 -15.83 29.87 0.88
N MET A 430 -17.00 30.14 1.47
CA MET A 430 -17.76 31.37 1.22
C MET A 430 -16.96 32.61 1.66
N LEU A 431 -16.30 32.58 2.82
CA LEU A 431 -15.48 33.69 3.30
C LEU A 431 -14.34 34.00 2.32
N VAL A 432 -13.62 32.97 1.85
CA VAL A 432 -12.57 33.14 0.83
C VAL A 432 -13.14 33.72 -0.46
N SER A 433 -14.28 33.21 -0.93
CA SER A 433 -14.93 33.70 -2.16
C SER A 433 -15.44 35.14 -2.01
N ALA A 434 -15.93 35.52 -0.84
CA ALA A 434 -16.33 36.89 -0.53
C ALA A 434 -15.13 37.84 -0.53
N LEU A 435 -14.00 37.45 0.08
CA LEU A 435 -12.76 38.24 0.04
C LEU A 435 -12.27 38.46 -1.39
N ILE A 436 -12.30 37.42 -2.23
CA ILE A 436 -11.95 37.53 -3.66
C ILE A 436 -12.92 38.48 -4.37
N THR A 437 -14.23 38.31 -4.15
CA THR A 437 -15.28 39.16 -4.73
C THR A 437 -15.03 40.63 -4.38
N THR A 438 -14.77 40.94 -3.11
CA THR A 438 -14.48 42.31 -2.66
C THR A 438 -13.22 42.87 -3.31
N GLY A 439 -12.10 42.12 -3.30
CA GLY A 439 -10.84 42.58 -3.88
C GLY A 439 -10.92 42.83 -5.39
N VAL A 440 -11.53 41.89 -6.12
CA VAL A 440 -11.74 42.00 -7.57
C VAL A 440 -12.74 43.12 -7.91
N PHE A 441 -13.81 43.27 -7.12
CA PHE A 441 -14.78 44.36 -7.30
C PHE A 441 -14.13 45.74 -7.14
N THR A 442 -13.29 45.94 -6.12
CA THR A 442 -12.51 47.17 -5.95
C THR A 442 -11.57 47.41 -7.14
N ALA A 443 -10.90 46.37 -7.63
CA ALA A 443 -9.98 46.46 -8.78
C ALA A 443 -10.70 46.87 -10.08
N THR A 444 -11.97 46.50 -10.27
CA THR A 444 -12.78 46.92 -11.43
C THR A 444 -12.89 48.44 -11.54
N PHE A 445 -13.06 49.14 -10.41
CA PHE A 445 -13.23 50.60 -10.40
C PHE A 445 -11.93 51.35 -10.19
N MET A 446 -10.91 50.71 -9.62
CA MET A 446 -9.56 51.26 -9.47
C MET A 446 -8.68 50.87 -10.66
N VAL A 447 -8.98 51.43 -11.83
CA VAL A 447 -8.32 51.06 -13.09
C VAL A 447 -6.79 51.27 -13.02
N PRO A 448 -5.98 50.21 -13.23
CA PRO A 448 -4.52 50.32 -13.23
C PRO A 448 -4.04 51.23 -14.37
N GLY A 449 -3.11 52.15 -14.07
CA GLY A 449 -2.64 53.18 -15.00
C GLY A 449 -3.51 54.46 -15.06
N GLY A 450 -4.66 54.48 -14.38
CA GLY A 450 -5.53 55.66 -14.26
C GLY A 450 -6.35 56.00 -15.52
N ASN A 451 -7.22 57.01 -15.38
CA ASN A 451 -8.10 57.47 -16.47
C ASN A 451 -7.57 58.75 -17.12
N ASN A 452 -7.83 58.90 -18.41
CA ASN A 452 -7.45 60.08 -19.17
C ASN A 452 -8.35 61.26 -18.75
N LYS A 453 -7.73 62.33 -18.24
CA LYS A 453 -8.45 63.50 -17.68
C LYS A 453 -9.35 64.22 -18.68
N LYS A 454 -9.18 64.01 -19.99
CA LYS A 454 -9.96 64.67 -21.06
C LYS A 454 -11.13 63.85 -21.60
N THR A 455 -11.00 62.53 -21.65
CA THR A 455 -11.99 61.63 -22.26
C THR A 455 -12.66 60.69 -21.25
N ALA A 456 -12.22 60.70 -19.99
CA ALA A 456 -12.62 59.79 -18.91
C ALA A 456 -12.34 58.29 -19.19
N ASN A 457 -11.82 57.94 -20.36
CA ASN A 457 -11.45 56.57 -20.72
C ASN A 457 -10.14 56.13 -20.04
N PRO A 458 -10.00 54.85 -19.68
CA PRO A 458 -8.73 54.26 -19.23
C PRO A 458 -7.54 54.58 -20.14
N ASN A 459 -6.39 54.92 -19.55
CA ASN A 459 -5.20 55.36 -20.30
C ASN A 459 -4.64 54.29 -21.25
N HIS A 460 -4.78 53.00 -20.92
CA HIS A 460 -4.20 51.87 -21.68
C HIS A 460 -5.27 51.00 -22.38
N LEU A 461 -6.42 51.59 -22.77
CA LEU A 461 -7.58 50.85 -23.32
C LEU A 461 -7.26 49.96 -24.54
N GLN A 462 -6.27 50.35 -25.35
CA GLN A 462 -5.87 49.63 -26.58
C GLN A 462 -4.76 48.58 -26.36
N GLU A 463 -4.23 48.46 -25.14
CA GLU A 463 -3.19 47.48 -24.85
C GLU A 463 -3.79 46.10 -24.57
N GLN A 464 -3.15 45.06 -25.11
CA GLN A 464 -3.56 43.66 -24.88
C GLN A 464 -3.60 43.30 -23.38
N ALA A 465 -2.71 43.88 -22.57
CA ALA A 465 -2.66 43.67 -21.13
C ALA A 465 -3.94 44.19 -20.41
N PHE A 466 -4.51 45.31 -20.87
CA PHE A 466 -5.74 45.85 -20.30
C PHE A 466 -6.96 44.96 -20.60
N LEU A 467 -7.04 44.41 -21.82
CA LEU A 467 -8.10 43.46 -22.18
C LEU A 467 -8.01 42.16 -21.37
N VAL A 468 -6.80 41.63 -21.18
CA VAL A 468 -6.57 40.46 -20.32
C VAL A 468 -6.96 40.75 -18.87
N PHE A 469 -6.62 41.94 -18.36
CA PHE A 469 -7.03 42.38 -17.02
C PHE A 469 -8.55 42.41 -16.87
N SER A 470 -9.28 43.12 -17.74
CA SER A 470 -10.73 43.27 -17.65
C SER A 470 -11.48 41.94 -17.78
N LEU A 471 -11.08 41.07 -18.71
CA LEU A 471 -11.68 39.75 -18.85
C LEU A 471 -11.42 38.87 -17.62
N SER A 472 -10.20 38.88 -17.09
CA SER A 472 -9.83 38.09 -15.91
C SER A 472 -10.59 38.55 -14.66
N VAL A 473 -10.77 39.86 -14.49
CA VAL A 473 -11.59 40.45 -13.42
C VAL A 473 -13.05 39.97 -13.52
N ALA A 474 -13.63 40.02 -14.71
CA ALA A 474 -15.01 39.58 -14.93
C ALA A 474 -15.18 38.08 -14.64
N CYS A 475 -14.28 37.23 -15.16
CA CYS A 475 -14.27 35.80 -14.87
C CYS A 475 -14.12 35.51 -13.37
N ALA A 476 -13.19 36.19 -12.69
CA ALA A 476 -12.96 36.01 -11.27
C ALA A 476 -14.21 36.32 -10.44
N LEU A 477 -14.92 37.40 -10.76
CA LEU A 477 -16.12 37.85 -10.06
C LEU A 477 -17.31 36.90 -10.29
N ILE A 478 -17.54 36.48 -11.53
CA ILE A 478 -18.61 35.53 -11.87
C ILE A 478 -18.36 34.18 -11.20
N SER A 479 -17.13 33.67 -11.28
CA SER A 479 -16.77 32.40 -10.65
C SER A 479 -16.80 32.44 -9.12
N ALA A 480 -16.37 33.55 -8.49
CA ALA A 480 -16.49 33.73 -7.04
C ALA A 480 -17.97 33.77 -6.59
N SER A 481 -18.81 34.50 -7.33
CA SER A 481 -20.23 34.60 -7.04
C SER A 481 -20.95 33.26 -7.20
N ALA A 482 -20.62 32.50 -8.25
CA ALA A 482 -21.12 31.14 -8.43
C ALA A 482 -20.70 30.22 -7.29
N SER A 483 -19.44 30.33 -6.82
CA SER A 483 -18.93 29.55 -5.69
C SER A 483 -19.70 29.87 -4.39
N ILE A 484 -19.95 31.15 -4.10
CA ILE A 484 -20.75 31.59 -2.94
C ILE A 484 -22.15 30.96 -2.97
N LEU A 485 -22.85 31.03 -4.10
CA LEU A 485 -24.20 30.47 -4.23
C LEU A 485 -24.23 28.96 -3.97
N MET A 486 -23.19 28.24 -4.38
CA MET A 486 -23.08 26.79 -4.23
C MET A 486 -22.83 26.39 -2.78
N PHE A 487 -21.91 27.07 -2.10
CA PHE A 487 -21.70 26.83 -0.67
C PHE A 487 -22.88 27.30 0.19
N LEU A 488 -23.58 28.37 -0.22
CA LEU A 488 -24.82 28.78 0.42
C LEU A 488 -25.91 27.72 0.25
N SER A 489 -26.02 27.10 -0.93
CA SER A 489 -26.94 25.98 -1.17
C SER A 489 -26.67 24.79 -0.23
N ILE A 490 -25.41 24.53 0.10
CA ILE A 490 -25.00 23.48 1.07
C ILE A 490 -25.41 23.85 2.50
N LEU A 491 -25.40 25.13 2.88
CA LEU A 491 -25.83 25.55 4.21
C LEU A 491 -27.35 25.55 4.39
N VAL A 492 -28.08 25.85 3.31
CA VAL A 492 -29.56 25.92 3.32
C VAL A 492 -30.18 24.52 3.21
N SER A 493 -29.49 23.53 2.66
CA SER A 493 -30.03 22.17 2.53
C SER A 493 -30.29 21.51 3.90
N SER A 494 -31.46 20.90 4.04
CA SER A 494 -31.79 20.06 5.19
C SER A 494 -30.90 18.82 5.20
N TYR A 495 -30.20 18.57 6.32
CA TYR A 495 -29.35 17.38 6.50
C TYR A 495 -30.16 16.15 6.95
N ALA A 496 -31.49 16.26 7.05
CA ALA A 496 -32.39 15.18 7.46
C ALA A 496 -32.80 14.25 6.30
N GLU A 497 -32.52 14.63 5.06
CA GLU A 497 -32.92 13.87 3.87
C GLU A 497 -31.71 13.15 3.23
N ASP A 498 -31.86 11.85 2.94
CA ASP A 498 -30.84 11.06 2.22
C ASP A 498 -30.43 11.69 0.87
N GLU A 499 -31.33 12.46 0.24
CA GLU A 499 -31.07 13.20 -1.00
C GLU A 499 -30.01 14.30 -0.84
N CYS A 500 -29.87 14.86 0.37
CA CYS A 500 -28.86 15.87 0.66
C CYS A 500 -27.45 15.31 0.45
N PHE A 501 -27.15 14.16 1.05
CA PHE A 501 -25.83 13.52 0.93
C PHE A 501 -25.54 12.97 -0.46
N LYS A 502 -26.57 12.62 -1.26
CA LYS A 502 -26.41 12.26 -2.68
C LYS A 502 -25.95 13.45 -3.54
N SER A 503 -26.53 14.64 -3.31
CA SER A 503 -26.19 15.84 -4.07
C SER A 503 -24.95 16.59 -3.54
N LEU A 504 -24.51 16.28 -2.31
CA LEU A 504 -23.43 16.99 -1.62
C LEU A 504 -22.07 16.97 -2.36
N PRO A 505 -21.54 15.83 -2.85
CA PRO A 505 -20.25 15.81 -3.55
C PRO A 505 -20.26 16.67 -4.81
N TYR A 506 -21.38 16.70 -5.55
CA TYR A 506 -21.53 17.51 -6.76
C TYR A 506 -21.48 19.01 -6.44
N LYS A 507 -22.24 19.44 -5.41
CA LYS A 507 -22.24 20.84 -4.96
C LYS A 507 -20.87 21.27 -4.45
N LEU A 508 -20.22 20.40 -3.65
CA LEU A 508 -18.89 20.63 -3.13
C LEU A 508 -17.87 20.74 -4.28
N LEU A 509 -17.83 19.76 -5.19
CA LEU A 509 -16.93 19.75 -6.33
C LEU A 509 -17.10 20.99 -7.21
N PHE A 510 -18.33 21.35 -7.57
CA PHE A 510 -18.60 22.51 -8.40
C PHE A 510 -18.22 23.83 -7.71
N GLY A 511 -18.54 23.97 -6.42
CA GLY A 511 -18.12 25.14 -5.61
C GLY A 511 -16.60 25.27 -5.52
N MET A 512 -15.90 24.14 -5.29
CA MET A 512 -14.44 24.07 -5.22
C MET A 512 -13.78 24.41 -6.58
N VAL A 513 -14.28 23.86 -7.69
CA VAL A 513 -13.74 24.12 -9.05
C VAL A 513 -13.91 25.60 -9.43
N THR A 514 -15.09 26.16 -9.20
CA THR A 514 -15.35 27.59 -9.47
C THR A 514 -14.48 28.51 -8.60
N GLN A 515 -14.18 28.12 -7.36
CA GLN A 515 -13.25 28.84 -6.50
C GLN A 515 -11.81 28.81 -7.02
N ILE A 516 -11.33 27.67 -7.51
CA ILE A 516 -9.99 27.56 -8.12
C ILE A 516 -9.88 28.45 -9.37
N ILE A 517 -10.91 28.44 -10.21
CA ILE A 517 -10.98 29.33 -11.39
C ILE A 517 -10.91 30.79 -10.94
N SER A 518 -11.64 31.16 -9.90
CA SER A 518 -11.65 32.51 -9.36
C SER A 518 -10.28 32.94 -8.82
N ILE A 519 -9.61 32.10 -8.03
CA ILE A 519 -8.26 32.37 -7.50
C ILE A 519 -7.26 32.55 -8.64
N THR A 520 -7.30 31.68 -9.65
CA THR A 520 -6.36 31.70 -10.78
C THR A 520 -6.55 32.95 -11.62
N THR A 521 -7.80 33.29 -11.96
CA THR A 521 -8.13 34.49 -12.73
C THR A 521 -7.85 35.78 -11.95
N MET A 522 -8.02 35.78 -10.63
CA MET A 522 -7.58 36.88 -9.76
C MET A 522 -6.06 37.09 -9.81
N MET A 523 -5.26 36.02 -9.78
CA MET A 523 -3.79 36.11 -9.90
C MET A 523 -3.34 36.62 -11.28
N ILE A 524 -4.02 36.20 -12.35
CA ILE A 524 -3.79 36.73 -13.71
C ILE A 524 -4.12 38.22 -13.76
N SER A 525 -5.27 38.63 -13.20
CA SER A 525 -5.67 40.03 -13.11
C SER A 525 -4.64 40.87 -12.35
N PHE A 526 -4.19 40.41 -11.17
CA PHE A 526 -3.16 41.09 -10.38
C PHE A 526 -1.87 41.27 -11.19
N SER A 527 -1.44 40.24 -11.89
CA SER A 527 -0.21 40.29 -12.68
C SER A 527 -0.33 41.23 -13.89
N ALA A 528 -1.50 41.26 -14.55
CA ALA A 528 -1.79 42.20 -15.63
C ALA A 528 -1.85 43.66 -15.13
N ALA A 529 -2.48 43.91 -13.98
CA ALA A 529 -2.53 45.22 -13.35
C ALA A 529 -1.13 45.73 -12.96
N PHE A 530 -0.28 44.84 -12.44
CA PHE A 530 1.11 45.17 -12.13
C PHE A 530 1.91 45.51 -13.39
N TYR A 531 1.75 44.72 -14.46
CA TYR A 531 2.40 44.99 -15.75
C TYR A 531 2.01 46.36 -16.30
N ILE A 532 0.73 46.70 -16.31
CA ILE A 532 0.23 48.01 -16.79
C ILE A 532 0.84 49.17 -15.98
N THR A 533 0.99 49.00 -14.66
CA THR A 533 1.46 50.08 -13.77
C THR A 533 2.97 50.33 -13.89
N PHE A 534 3.79 49.29 -14.14
CA PHE A 534 5.26 49.37 -14.07
C PHE A 534 5.98 49.13 -15.41
N SER A 535 5.25 49.00 -16.52
CA SER A 535 5.80 48.74 -17.87
C SER A 535 6.84 49.78 -18.32
N HIS A 536 6.73 51.03 -17.86
CA HIS A 536 7.60 52.13 -18.29
C HIS A 536 8.95 52.26 -17.55
N GLY A 537 9.23 51.46 -16.50
CA GLY A 537 10.40 51.67 -15.63
C GLY A 537 11.42 50.52 -15.56
N LEU A 538 10.96 49.28 -15.36
CA LEU A 538 11.84 48.10 -15.21
C LEU A 538 11.12 46.84 -15.70
N THR A 539 11.39 46.37 -16.91
CA THR A 539 10.73 45.18 -17.50
C THR A 539 11.01 43.86 -16.76
N ARG A 540 12.12 43.77 -16.01
CA ARG A 540 12.48 42.56 -15.22
C ARG A 540 11.61 42.36 -13.98
N VAL A 541 11.17 43.44 -13.33
CA VAL A 541 10.44 43.38 -12.05
C VAL A 541 9.02 42.81 -12.20
N PRO A 542 8.20 43.23 -13.19
CA PRO A 542 6.89 42.63 -13.46
C PRO A 542 6.97 41.15 -13.81
N PHE A 543 7.99 40.73 -14.56
CA PHE A 543 8.17 39.33 -14.91
C PHE A 543 8.49 38.47 -13.68
N SER A 544 9.36 38.94 -12.79
CA SER A 544 9.65 38.25 -11.52
C SER A 544 8.42 38.13 -10.62
N ILE A 545 7.60 39.18 -10.53
CA ILE A 545 6.37 39.17 -9.73
C ILE A 545 5.29 38.27 -10.35
N PHE A 546 5.19 38.23 -11.68
CA PHE A 546 4.35 37.25 -12.38
C PHE A 546 4.75 35.83 -11.99
N VAL A 547 6.03 35.47 -12.05
CA VAL A 547 6.46 34.10 -11.68
C VAL A 547 6.18 33.79 -10.20
N LEU A 548 6.39 34.76 -9.30
CA LEU A 548 6.12 34.61 -7.87
C LEU A 548 4.63 34.46 -7.54
N SER A 549 3.72 35.09 -8.29
CA SER A 549 2.27 35.03 -8.03
C SER A 549 1.67 33.64 -8.28
N PHE A 550 2.29 32.80 -9.11
CA PHE A 550 1.86 31.42 -9.35
C PHE A 550 2.48 30.38 -8.40
N LEU A 551 3.48 30.75 -7.57
CA LEU A 551 4.12 29.82 -6.61
C LEU A 551 3.18 29.17 -5.59
N PRO A 552 2.10 29.83 -5.11
CA PRO A 552 1.16 29.19 -4.17
C PRO A 552 0.36 28.05 -4.80
N ILE A 553 0.10 28.06 -6.10
CA ILE A 553 -0.77 27.08 -6.80
C ILE A 553 -0.28 25.63 -6.64
N PRO A 554 1.00 25.29 -6.86
CA PRO A 554 1.49 23.94 -6.63
C PRO A 554 1.43 23.50 -5.15
N LEU A 555 1.48 24.42 -4.19
CA LEU A 555 1.35 24.11 -2.76
C LEU A 555 -0.08 23.70 -2.38
N PHE A 556 -1.08 24.22 -3.09
CA PHE A 556 -2.48 23.84 -2.87
C PHE A 556 -2.83 22.49 -3.51
N LYS A 557 -2.13 22.05 -4.56
CA LYS A 557 -2.42 20.82 -5.30
C LYS A 557 -2.75 19.57 -4.42
N PRO A 558 -1.98 19.20 -3.38
CA PRO A 558 -2.27 18.01 -2.57
C PRO A 558 -3.58 18.12 -1.79
N LEU A 559 -3.89 19.29 -1.22
CA LEU A 559 -5.10 19.49 -0.42
C LEU A 559 -6.38 19.34 -1.26
N TRP A 560 -6.36 19.87 -2.49
CA TRP A 560 -7.51 19.81 -3.39
C TRP A 560 -7.58 18.50 -4.15
N SER A 561 -6.44 17.86 -4.47
CA SER A 561 -6.44 16.57 -5.16
C SER A 561 -7.17 15.50 -4.36
N ASP A 562 -7.02 15.49 -3.04
CA ASP A 562 -7.60 14.44 -2.20
C ASP A 562 -9.12 14.60 -2.06
N ILE A 563 -9.59 15.85 -1.94
CA ILE A 563 -11.03 16.17 -1.86
C ILE A 563 -11.71 15.99 -3.22
N ILE A 564 -11.07 16.43 -4.32
CA ILE A 564 -11.58 16.23 -5.68
C ILE A 564 -11.60 14.73 -6.01
N TYR A 565 -10.55 14.00 -5.66
CA TYR A 565 -10.48 12.55 -5.86
C TYR A 565 -11.54 11.82 -5.05
N SER A 566 -11.70 12.14 -3.77
CA SER A 566 -12.73 11.56 -2.90
C SER A 566 -14.14 11.87 -3.41
N SER A 567 -14.38 13.10 -3.89
CA SER A 567 -15.66 13.48 -4.48
C SER A 567 -15.93 12.74 -5.79
N TYR A 568 -14.91 12.62 -6.65
CA TYR A 568 -14.98 11.85 -7.89
C TYR A 568 -15.19 10.35 -7.62
N LEU A 569 -14.52 9.78 -6.61
CA LEU A 569 -14.68 8.38 -6.21
C LEU A 569 -16.12 8.10 -5.81
N CYS A 570 -16.70 8.95 -4.96
CA CYS A 570 -18.12 8.89 -4.60
C CYS A 570 -19.03 9.00 -5.83
N MET A 571 -18.69 9.81 -6.83
CA MET A 571 -19.44 9.94 -8.07
C MET A 571 -19.26 8.75 -9.03
N SER A 572 -18.08 8.11 -9.04
CA SER A 572 -17.75 7.00 -9.94
C SER A 572 -18.53 5.72 -9.64
N LEU A 573 -19.02 5.57 -8.42
CA LEU A 573 -20.01 4.54 -8.04
C LEU A 573 -21.33 4.65 -8.86
N PHE A 574 -21.63 5.83 -9.42
CA PHE A 574 -22.93 6.18 -10.03
C PHE A 574 -22.96 6.24 -11.56
N TRP A 575 -21.89 5.92 -12.29
CA TRP A 575 -22.02 5.94 -13.74
C TRP A 575 -23.06 4.88 -14.15
N PRO A 576 -24.20 5.28 -14.77
CA PRO A 576 -25.26 4.35 -15.11
C PRO A 576 -24.66 3.28 -16.01
N ARG A 577 -24.66 2.05 -15.49
CA ARG A 577 -24.24 0.87 -16.24
C ARG A 577 -25.40 0.50 -17.14
N THR A 578 -25.49 1.19 -18.27
CA THR A 578 -26.35 0.76 -19.37
C THR A 578 -25.84 -0.62 -19.80
N THR A 579 -26.68 -1.63 -19.57
CA THR A 579 -26.56 -2.99 -20.10
C THR A 579 -26.36 -3.00 -21.60
#